data_AF-A0A7S1XQH1-F1
#
_entry.id   AF-A0A7S1XQH1-F1
#
_cell.length_a   1.000
_cell.length_b   1.000
_cell.length_c   1.000
_cell.angle_alpha   90.00
_cell.angle_beta   90.00
_cell.angle_gamma   90.00
#
_symmetry.space_group_name_H-M   'P 1'
#
loop_
_entity.id
_entity.type
_entity.pdbx_description
1 polymer ?
#
loop_
_entity_poly.entity_id
_entity_poly.type
_entity_poly.pdbx_seq_one_letter_code
_entity_poly.pdbx_strand_id
1 'polypeptide(L)'
;AVTGLHGLLKFLGEGCFAQPKTQIYFRQLVAEPFRKGQPCASFLLRRILGHLMIRHVKRDVPEIPPPQHDVTVLRLSDKEAFNYNTRAAFTMSNLVLTQKPHETKINLESYLHSQNSRDAMAAVNQLMIMCNGGGDQQPRLRDRNRMETEVLFRQKKGELRHHWGDPRSSKLPGLVGCDDEAWFRVADFMRRTEFGGVSRCCNCHLDLQLQLITPCAHVVCCECVALDLPEENVVRCLHPGCGSLFSYDYLQKLQPGFDLDWHESLTEELQRMRENAMYRSLAREAARPQPHGARQGEREARPHGASRQGDGIQRPQLPGPGPGSAMVPARMRSHAVPEAAPVVVATRSMGGRRSPSTEQESLARAVVEELREGATEDAGGTKSRYVVAKLKALRQRYRNTAKRGARGAVLASPATARARRRSW
;
A
#
# COMPACT_ATOMS: atom_id res chain seq x y z
N ALA A 1 20.10 -5.84 10.24
CA ALA A 1 21.46 -6.07 9.69
C ALA A 1 22.52 -6.12 10.78
N VAL A 2 22.89 -5.00 11.42
CA VAL A 2 24.00 -4.95 12.40
C VAL A 2 23.80 -5.83 13.63
N THR A 3 22.55 -6.00 14.11
CA THR A 3 22.24 -6.89 15.25
C THR A 3 22.51 -8.37 14.95
N GLY A 4 22.40 -8.80 13.68
CA GLY A 4 22.74 -10.17 13.27
C GLY A 4 24.24 -10.43 13.32
N LEU A 5 25.07 -9.38 13.24
CA LEU A 5 26.52 -9.52 13.30
C LEU A 5 27.01 -9.99 14.66
N HIS A 6 26.34 -9.61 15.76
CA HIS A 6 26.72 -10.11 17.09
C HIS A 6 26.65 -11.64 17.17
N GLY A 7 25.61 -12.24 16.57
CA GLY A 7 25.50 -13.70 16.50
C GLY A 7 26.66 -14.35 15.73
N LEU A 8 27.10 -13.74 14.64
CA LEU A 8 28.25 -14.20 13.85
C LEU A 8 29.57 -14.04 14.62
N LEU A 9 29.80 -12.90 15.28
CA LEU A 9 30.98 -12.67 16.11
C LEU A 9 31.04 -13.65 17.28
N LYS A 10 29.89 -13.94 17.88
CA LYS A 10 29.77 -14.94 18.94
C LYS A 10 30.08 -16.35 18.43
N PHE A 11 29.56 -16.71 17.26
CA PHE A 11 29.82 -18.00 16.62
C PHE A 11 31.32 -18.19 16.29
N LEU A 12 31.97 -17.13 15.78
CA LEU A 12 33.41 -17.14 15.49
C LEU A 12 34.29 -17.09 16.75
N GLY A 13 33.70 -16.91 17.94
CA GLY A 13 34.44 -16.83 19.19
C GLY A 13 35.26 -15.54 19.32
N GLU A 14 34.84 -14.45 18.68
CA GLU A 14 35.66 -13.25 18.60
C GLU A 14 35.68 -12.47 19.94
N GLY A 15 36.83 -12.50 20.60
CA GLY A 15 37.24 -11.63 21.70
C GLY A 15 36.13 -11.33 22.72
N CYS A 16 35.90 -10.04 22.96
CA CYS A 16 34.90 -9.56 23.92
C CYS A 16 33.45 -9.67 23.42
N PHE A 17 33.18 -10.25 22.25
CA PHE A 17 31.83 -10.51 21.73
C PHE A 17 31.42 -11.99 21.78
N ALA A 18 32.36 -12.89 22.07
CA ALA A 18 32.11 -14.31 22.27
C ALA A 18 31.26 -14.62 23.52
N GLN A 19 31.34 -13.77 24.55
CA GLN A 19 30.72 -14.08 25.84
C GLN A 19 29.18 -13.85 25.82
N PRO A 20 28.38 -14.63 26.57
CA PRO A 20 26.91 -14.57 26.54
C PRO A 20 26.30 -13.21 26.87
N LYS A 21 26.99 -12.38 27.68
CA LYS A 21 26.49 -11.08 28.17
C LYS A 21 26.90 -9.88 27.29
N THR A 22 27.49 -10.13 26.13
CA THR A 22 28.13 -9.09 25.30
C THR A 22 27.18 -8.44 24.31
N GLN A 23 25.97 -8.99 24.17
CA GLN A 23 24.93 -8.45 23.32
C GLN A 23 24.54 -7.02 23.72
N ILE A 24 24.51 -6.72 25.02
CA ILE A 24 24.21 -5.38 25.54
C ILE A 24 25.30 -4.40 25.13
N TYR A 25 26.57 -4.76 25.33
CA TYR A 25 27.72 -3.93 24.94
C TYR A 25 27.79 -3.72 23.43
N PHE A 26 27.59 -4.78 22.64
CA PHE A 26 27.52 -4.67 21.18
C PHE A 26 26.38 -3.75 20.75
N ARG A 27 25.21 -3.85 21.40
CA ARG A 27 24.09 -2.96 21.10
C ARG A 27 24.41 -1.50 21.41
N GLN A 28 25.01 -1.22 22.57
CA GLN A 28 25.31 0.14 23.03
C GLN A 28 26.47 0.80 22.29
N LEU A 29 27.52 0.05 21.96
CA LEU A 29 28.75 0.59 21.37
C LEU A 29 28.77 0.52 19.85
N VAL A 30 28.06 -0.45 19.26
CA VAL A 30 28.06 -0.68 17.81
C VAL A 30 26.67 -0.45 17.23
N ALA A 31 25.67 -1.24 17.62
CA ALA A 31 24.40 -1.29 16.88
C ALA A 31 23.56 -0.01 16.95
N GLU A 32 23.37 0.57 18.14
CA GLU A 32 22.60 1.81 18.30
C GLU A 32 23.34 3.04 17.74
N PRO A 33 24.64 3.25 18.06
CA PRO A 33 25.45 4.29 17.41
C PRO A 33 25.44 4.21 15.89
N PHE A 34 25.59 3.00 15.32
CA PHE A 34 25.57 2.80 13.88
C PHE A 34 24.19 3.11 13.28
N ARG A 35 23.10 2.68 13.93
CA ARG A 35 21.73 3.00 13.50
C ARG A 35 21.46 4.50 13.52
N LYS A 36 22.05 5.23 14.47
CA LYS A 36 21.99 6.70 14.56
C LYS A 36 22.93 7.39 13.57
N GLY A 37 23.67 6.66 12.75
CA GLY A 37 24.60 7.22 11.76
C GLY A 37 25.86 7.84 12.40
N GLN A 38 26.24 7.42 13.60
CA GLN A 38 27.44 7.94 14.27
C GLN A 38 28.71 7.37 13.63
N PRO A 39 29.69 8.22 13.21
CA PRO A 39 30.90 7.75 12.52
C PRO A 39 31.74 6.77 13.33
N CYS A 40 31.86 6.99 14.66
CA CYS A 40 32.63 6.14 15.56
C CYS A 40 32.22 4.66 15.49
N ALA A 41 30.92 4.41 15.33
CA ALA A 41 30.37 3.07 15.20
C ALA A 41 30.81 2.39 13.90
N SER A 42 30.86 3.15 12.80
CA SER A 42 31.32 2.64 11.50
C SER A 42 32.81 2.30 11.53
N PHE A 43 33.64 3.15 12.14
CA PHE A 43 35.07 2.89 12.32
C PHE A 43 35.31 1.64 13.18
N LEU A 44 34.61 1.53 14.32
CA LEU A 44 34.70 0.36 15.18
C LEU A 44 34.30 -0.92 14.45
N LEU A 45 33.19 -0.86 13.69
CA LEU A 45 32.71 -1.99 12.88
C LEU A 45 33.73 -2.39 11.81
N ARG A 46 34.31 -1.41 11.10
CA ARG A 46 35.39 -1.66 10.11
C ARG A 46 36.61 -2.29 10.75
N ARG A 47 37.00 -1.85 11.95
CA ARG A 47 38.17 -2.40 12.66
C ARG A 47 37.94 -3.86 13.06
N ILE A 48 36.78 -4.17 13.63
CA ILE A 48 36.42 -5.55 14.01
C ILE A 48 36.39 -6.43 12.75
N LEU A 49 35.69 -5.99 11.71
CA LEU A 49 35.52 -6.80 10.50
C LEU A 49 36.79 -6.89 9.65
N GLY A 50 37.68 -5.90 9.69
CA GLY A 50 38.89 -5.84 8.88
C GLY A 50 39.87 -6.98 9.16
N HIS A 51 39.84 -7.55 10.36
CA HIS A 51 40.67 -8.70 10.72
C HIS A 51 39.97 -10.06 10.50
N LEU A 52 38.65 -10.08 10.38
CA LEU A 52 37.84 -11.30 10.38
C LEU A 52 37.23 -11.63 9.02
N MET A 53 36.98 -10.60 8.22
CA MET A 53 36.20 -10.71 6.99
C MET A 53 37.09 -10.39 5.79
N ILE A 54 37.36 -11.42 5.00
CA ILE A 54 37.85 -11.24 3.62
C ILE A 54 36.62 -10.98 2.76
N ARG A 55 36.59 -9.85 2.07
CA ARG A 55 35.49 -9.47 1.19
C ARG A 55 36.03 -9.13 -0.19
N HIS A 56 35.64 -9.91 -1.18
CA HIS A 56 35.76 -9.55 -2.59
C HIS A 56 34.45 -8.91 -3.04
N VAL A 57 34.54 -7.87 -3.89
CA VAL A 57 33.36 -7.30 -4.54
C VAL A 57 33.34 -7.70 -6.00
N LYS A 58 32.14 -7.78 -6.61
CA LYS A 58 32.02 -8.09 -8.05
C LYS A 58 32.78 -7.09 -8.94
N ARG A 59 33.08 -5.89 -8.44
CA ARG A 59 33.93 -4.90 -9.10
C ARG A 59 35.39 -5.35 -9.27
N ASP A 60 35.87 -6.26 -8.43
CA ASP A 60 37.25 -6.77 -8.46
C ASP A 60 37.42 -7.89 -9.51
N VAL A 61 36.34 -8.32 -10.16
CA VAL A 61 36.32 -9.41 -11.16
C VAL A 61 36.05 -8.79 -12.53
N PRO A 62 37.08 -8.49 -13.34
CA PRO A 62 36.93 -7.73 -14.59
C PRO A 62 36.09 -8.45 -15.65
N GLU A 63 35.92 -9.77 -15.54
CA GLU A 63 35.13 -10.58 -16.46
C GLU A 63 33.62 -10.40 -16.27
N ILE A 64 33.18 -9.88 -15.11
CA ILE A 64 31.75 -9.68 -14.84
C ILE A 64 31.33 -8.31 -15.40
N PRO A 65 30.43 -8.27 -16.40
CA PRO A 65 29.93 -7.00 -16.91
C PRO A 65 29.15 -6.25 -15.82
N PRO A 66 29.11 -4.91 -15.88
CA PRO A 66 28.31 -4.13 -14.94
C PRO A 66 26.83 -4.56 -15.01
N PRO A 67 26.12 -4.61 -13.87
CA PRO A 67 24.72 -5.00 -13.88
C PRO A 67 23.91 -4.00 -14.70
N GLN A 68 23.11 -4.52 -15.63
CA GLN A 68 22.15 -3.72 -16.37
C GLN A 68 20.85 -3.68 -15.55
N HIS A 69 20.45 -2.46 -15.18
CA HIS A 69 19.20 -2.22 -14.48
C HIS A 69 18.23 -1.57 -15.46
N ASP A 70 17.12 -2.26 -15.72
CA ASP A 70 16.00 -1.68 -16.44
C ASP A 70 14.81 -1.54 -15.49
N VAL A 71 14.06 -0.45 -15.63
CA VAL A 71 12.89 -0.15 -14.80
C VAL A 71 11.71 0.00 -15.74
N THR A 72 10.84 -1.00 -15.72
CA THR A 72 9.59 -0.98 -16.48
C THR A 72 8.43 -0.60 -15.56
N VAL A 73 7.70 0.45 -15.92
CA VAL A 73 6.47 0.83 -15.21
C VAL A 73 5.30 0.04 -15.79
N LEU A 74 4.70 -0.80 -14.95
CA LEU A 74 3.54 -1.59 -15.31
C LEU A 74 2.25 -0.82 -15.02
N ARG A 75 1.23 -1.03 -15.86
CA ARG A 75 -0.11 -0.47 -15.63
C ARG A 75 -0.98 -1.54 -15.00
N LEU A 76 -1.68 -1.17 -13.93
CA LEU A 76 -2.71 -2.03 -13.34
C LEU A 76 -3.89 -2.16 -14.31
N SER A 77 -4.46 -3.36 -14.37
CA SER A 77 -5.77 -3.58 -14.96
C SER A 77 -6.87 -2.91 -14.12
N ASP A 78 -8.07 -2.76 -14.68
CA ASP A 78 -9.18 -2.12 -13.97
C ASP A 78 -9.55 -2.87 -12.67
N LYS A 79 -9.50 -4.21 -12.67
CA LYS A 79 -9.75 -5.04 -11.48
C LYS A 79 -8.65 -4.84 -10.42
N GLU A 80 -7.38 -4.83 -10.82
CA GLU A 80 -6.26 -4.59 -9.89
C GLU A 80 -6.30 -3.17 -9.31
N ALA A 81 -6.60 -2.18 -10.15
CA ALA A 81 -6.77 -0.80 -9.72
C ALA A 81 -7.92 -0.66 -8.73
N PHE A 82 -9.05 -1.32 -8.99
CA PHE A 82 -10.20 -1.37 -8.09
C PHE A 82 -9.82 -1.98 -6.72
N ASN A 83 -9.22 -3.17 -6.70
CA ASN A 83 -8.82 -3.84 -5.46
C ASN A 83 -7.78 -3.03 -4.67
N TYR A 84 -6.78 -2.48 -5.37
CA TYR A 84 -5.80 -1.58 -4.78
C TYR A 84 -6.48 -0.36 -4.15
N ASN A 85 -7.39 0.30 -4.87
CA ASN A 85 -8.09 1.48 -4.39
C ASN A 85 -8.98 1.16 -3.18
N THR A 86 -9.63 -0.01 -3.14
CA THR A 86 -10.39 -0.46 -1.96
C THR A 86 -9.48 -0.60 -0.75
N ARG A 87 -8.34 -1.27 -0.89
CA ARG A 87 -7.39 -1.44 0.22
C ARG A 87 -6.73 -0.13 0.64
N ALA A 88 -6.40 0.72 -0.32
CA ALA A 88 -5.84 2.04 -0.10
C ALA A 88 -6.84 2.92 0.66
N ALA A 89 -8.11 2.97 0.23
CA ALA A 89 -9.17 3.71 0.90
C ALA A 89 -9.39 3.21 2.35
N PHE A 90 -9.38 1.89 2.58
CA PHE A 90 -9.44 1.33 3.92
C PHE A 90 -8.29 1.80 4.82
N THR A 91 -7.06 1.72 4.30
CA THR A 91 -5.86 2.14 5.04
C THR A 91 -5.85 3.64 5.30
N MET A 92 -6.23 4.42 4.29
CA MET A 92 -6.33 5.87 4.38
C MET A 92 -7.43 6.32 5.35
N SER A 93 -8.55 5.61 5.44
CA SER A 93 -9.58 5.88 6.45
C SER A 93 -9.00 5.80 7.86
N ASN A 94 -8.23 4.76 8.19
CA ASN A 94 -7.57 4.69 9.50
C ASN A 94 -6.67 5.90 9.73
N LEU A 95 -5.78 6.23 8.78
CA LEU A 95 -4.88 7.37 8.93
C LEU A 95 -5.64 8.70 9.10
N VAL A 96 -6.65 8.93 8.27
CA VAL A 96 -7.42 10.18 8.26
C VAL A 96 -8.32 10.32 9.48
N LEU A 97 -8.84 9.22 10.05
CA LEU A 97 -9.77 9.23 11.21
C LEU A 97 -9.07 9.10 12.57
N THR A 98 -7.81 8.66 12.58
CA THR A 98 -7.03 8.55 13.82
C THR A 98 -6.01 9.68 14.00
N GLN A 99 -5.73 10.44 12.93
CA GLN A 99 -4.88 11.63 12.98
C GLN A 99 -5.65 12.83 13.52
N LYS A 100 -5.79 12.90 14.84
CA LYS A 100 -6.38 14.06 15.51
C LYS A 100 -5.49 15.30 15.37
N PRO A 101 -6.00 16.41 14.81
CA PRO A 101 -5.26 17.67 14.84
C PRO A 101 -5.12 18.12 16.31
N HIS A 102 -3.90 18.49 16.72
CA HIS A 102 -3.50 19.05 18.05
C HIS A 102 -3.28 18.10 19.22
N GLU A 103 -3.59 16.82 19.09
CA GLU A 103 -3.12 15.86 20.08
C GLU A 103 -1.68 15.46 19.78
N THR A 104 -0.77 15.73 20.74
CA THR A 104 0.61 15.24 20.68
C THR A 104 0.68 13.72 20.87
N LYS A 105 -0.36 13.14 21.49
CA LYS A 105 -0.50 11.69 21.65
C LYS A 105 -1.14 11.11 20.39
N ILE A 106 -0.43 10.18 19.77
CA ILE A 106 -0.95 9.40 18.65
C ILE A 106 -2.11 8.54 19.18
N ASN A 107 -3.24 8.53 18.46
CA ASN A 107 -4.39 7.71 18.79
C ASN A 107 -3.99 6.22 18.88
N LEU A 108 -4.44 5.52 19.92
CA LEU A 108 -4.15 4.10 20.17
C LEU A 108 -4.62 3.17 19.04
N GLU A 109 -5.59 3.60 18.23
CA GLU A 109 -6.12 2.84 17.08
C GLU A 109 -5.40 3.20 15.76
N SER A 110 -4.48 4.17 15.79
CA SER A 110 -3.77 4.61 14.58
C SER A 110 -2.73 3.60 14.16
N TYR A 111 -2.60 3.35 12.85
CA TYR A 111 -1.45 2.63 12.30
C TYR A 111 -0.10 3.30 12.58
N LEU A 112 -0.10 4.60 12.90
CA LEU A 112 1.13 5.31 13.28
C LEU A 112 1.51 5.08 14.75
N HIS A 113 0.66 4.45 15.55
CA HIS A 113 0.97 4.12 16.94
C HIS A 113 1.94 2.93 17.00
N SER A 114 2.95 3.00 17.86
CA SER A 114 4.01 1.99 17.94
C SER A 114 3.51 0.59 18.28
N GLN A 115 2.45 0.49 19.08
CA GLN A 115 1.79 -0.78 19.43
C GLN A 115 1.12 -1.45 18.22
N ASN A 116 0.74 -0.67 17.21
CA ASN A 116 0.05 -1.17 16.01
C ASN A 116 1.01 -1.38 14.83
N SER A 117 2.32 -1.40 15.08
CA SER A 117 3.34 -1.60 14.05
C SER A 117 3.14 -2.91 13.26
N ARG A 118 2.61 -3.96 13.89
CA ARG A 118 2.24 -5.21 13.21
C ARG A 118 1.12 -4.99 12.19
N ASP A 119 0.07 -4.28 12.59
CA ASP A 119 -1.09 -4.03 11.73
C ASP A 119 -0.76 -3.03 10.61
N ALA A 120 0.08 -2.03 10.91
CA ALA A 120 0.60 -1.12 9.91
C ALA A 120 1.42 -1.86 8.84
N MET A 121 2.33 -2.75 9.26
CA MET A 121 3.09 -3.58 8.33
C MET A 121 2.19 -4.57 7.58
N ALA A 122 1.15 -5.10 8.21
CA ALA A 122 0.17 -5.91 7.52
C ALA A 122 -0.55 -5.09 6.43
N ALA A 123 -0.96 -3.85 6.71
CA ALA A 123 -1.58 -2.97 5.71
C ALA A 123 -0.66 -2.66 4.53
N VAL A 124 0.63 -2.40 4.77
CA VAL A 124 1.63 -2.23 3.71
C VAL A 124 1.80 -3.52 2.90
N ASN A 125 1.93 -4.67 3.57
CA ASN A 125 2.04 -5.96 2.89
C ASN A 125 0.82 -6.25 2.01
N GLN A 126 -0.38 -5.92 2.48
CA GLN A 126 -1.60 -6.07 1.70
C GLN A 126 -1.60 -5.18 0.45
N LEU A 127 -1.18 -3.92 0.57
CA LEU A 127 -1.00 -3.04 -0.60
C LEU A 127 0.02 -3.60 -1.60
N MET A 128 1.13 -4.17 -1.10
CA MET A 128 2.11 -4.84 -1.97
C MET A 128 1.52 -6.06 -2.67
N ILE A 129 0.70 -6.87 -1.99
CA ILE A 129 0.02 -8.01 -2.60
C ILE A 129 -0.92 -7.53 -3.71
N MET A 130 -1.69 -6.44 -3.49
CA MET A 130 -2.55 -5.86 -4.53
C MET A 130 -1.76 -5.45 -5.79
N CYS A 131 -0.56 -4.89 -5.63
CA CYS A 131 0.29 -4.51 -6.76
C CYS A 131 0.87 -5.70 -7.54
N ASN A 132 0.87 -6.90 -6.99
CA ASN A 132 1.42 -8.12 -7.60
C ASN A 132 0.33 -9.06 -8.15
N GLY A 133 -0.86 -8.53 -8.45
CA GLY A 133 -1.99 -9.33 -8.93
C GLY A 133 -2.69 -10.12 -7.82
N GLY A 134 -2.67 -9.60 -6.59
CA GLY A 134 -3.40 -10.16 -5.46
C GLY A 134 -4.90 -10.31 -5.72
N GLY A 135 -5.54 -11.26 -5.01
CA GLY A 135 -6.96 -11.57 -5.14
C GLY A 135 -7.92 -10.42 -4.80
N ASP A 136 -9.21 -10.70 -4.91
CA ASP A 136 -10.26 -9.72 -4.63
C ASP A 136 -10.44 -9.52 -3.11
N GLN A 137 -10.54 -8.26 -2.68
CA GLN A 137 -10.82 -7.91 -1.29
C GLN A 137 -12.15 -7.18 -1.23
N GLN A 138 -13.10 -7.77 -0.53
CA GLN A 138 -14.44 -7.24 -0.40
C GLN A 138 -14.68 -6.72 1.01
N PRO A 139 -15.14 -5.47 1.16
CA PRO A 139 -15.58 -4.96 2.44
C PRO A 139 -16.80 -5.72 2.94
N ARG A 140 -16.80 -6.02 4.23
CA ARG A 140 -17.90 -6.67 4.92
C ARG A 140 -18.30 -5.83 6.12
N LEU A 141 -19.60 -5.55 6.26
CA LEU A 141 -20.12 -4.86 7.42
C LEU A 141 -20.81 -5.88 8.33
N ARG A 142 -20.30 -6.05 9.55
CA ARG A 142 -20.97 -6.89 10.54
C ARG A 142 -22.28 -6.24 10.98
N ASP A 143 -23.30 -7.04 11.29
CA ASP A 143 -24.61 -6.55 11.72
C ASP A 143 -24.54 -5.62 12.93
N ARG A 144 -23.64 -5.92 13.88
CA ARG A 144 -23.37 -5.03 15.02
C ARG A 144 -22.95 -3.63 14.59
N ASN A 145 -22.02 -3.53 13.64
CA ASN A 145 -21.47 -2.25 13.18
C ASN A 145 -22.49 -1.48 12.34
N ARG A 146 -23.34 -2.21 11.58
CA ARG A 146 -24.49 -1.62 10.89
C ARG A 146 -25.48 -1.01 11.89
N MET A 147 -25.90 -1.77 12.89
CA MET A 147 -26.85 -1.31 13.89
C MET A 147 -26.29 -0.12 14.69
N GLU A 148 -25.01 -0.15 15.06
CA GLU A 148 -24.36 0.97 15.73
C GLU A 148 -24.38 2.24 14.88
N THR A 149 -24.03 2.13 13.59
CA THR A 149 -24.10 3.25 12.64
C THR A 149 -25.53 3.76 12.50
N GLU A 150 -26.51 2.86 12.38
CA GLU A 150 -27.93 3.21 12.28
C GLU A 150 -28.42 3.95 13.52
N VAL A 151 -28.07 3.47 14.71
CA VAL A 151 -28.42 4.12 15.97
C VAL A 151 -27.77 5.51 16.04
N LEU A 152 -26.48 5.65 15.69
CA LEU A 152 -25.79 6.94 15.70
C LEU A 152 -26.41 7.97 14.73
N PHE A 153 -26.91 7.53 13.57
CA PHE A 153 -27.61 8.39 12.61
C PHE A 153 -29.06 8.69 12.99
N ARG A 154 -29.76 7.75 13.63
CA ARG A 154 -31.17 7.88 14.00
C ARG A 154 -31.40 8.49 15.37
N GLN A 155 -30.38 8.52 16.25
CA GLN A 155 -30.48 9.12 17.56
C GLN A 155 -30.84 10.61 17.40
N LYS A 156 -32.10 10.93 17.74
CA LYS A 156 -32.77 12.18 17.39
C LYS A 156 -31.98 13.41 17.87
N LYS A 157 -32.02 14.44 17.03
CA LYS A 157 -31.62 15.87 17.12
C LYS A 157 -31.61 16.58 18.51
N GLY A 158 -32.20 15.99 19.56
CA GLY A 158 -32.35 16.58 20.89
C GLY A 158 -31.18 16.34 21.86
N GLU A 159 -30.59 15.15 21.87
CA GLU A 159 -29.57 14.78 22.88
C GLU A 159 -28.15 15.24 22.50
N LEU A 160 -27.85 15.25 21.19
CA LEU A 160 -26.55 15.70 20.68
C LEU A 160 -26.31 17.21 20.82
N ARG A 161 -27.34 18.02 21.15
CA ARG A 161 -27.17 19.45 21.45
C ARG A 161 -26.47 19.71 22.77
N HIS A 162 -26.53 18.78 23.73
CA HIS A 162 -26.08 19.04 25.10
C HIS A 162 -24.72 18.43 25.47
N HIS A 163 -24.22 17.44 24.72
CA HIS A 163 -23.03 16.71 25.14
C HIS A 163 -21.72 17.04 24.41
N TRP A 164 -21.75 17.78 23.30
CA TRP A 164 -20.56 17.91 22.44
C TRP A 164 -20.32 19.31 21.88
N GLY A 165 -20.69 20.34 22.65
CA GLY A 165 -20.28 21.72 22.43
C GLY A 165 -19.50 22.23 23.64
N ASP A 166 -18.33 22.83 23.40
CA ASP A 166 -17.75 23.79 24.32
C ASP A 166 -18.85 24.81 24.71
N PRO A 167 -19.16 25.04 25.99
CA PRO A 167 -20.13 26.04 26.44
C PRO A 167 -19.87 27.45 25.89
N ARG A 168 -18.68 27.73 25.36
CA ARG A 168 -18.31 29.02 24.75
C ARG A 168 -18.60 29.10 23.24
N SER A 169 -18.92 27.99 22.59
CA SER A 169 -19.23 27.94 21.15
C SER A 169 -20.75 27.92 20.91
N SER A 170 -21.41 29.04 21.17
CA SER A 170 -22.84 29.25 20.87
C SER A 170 -23.17 29.37 19.36
N LYS A 171 -22.27 28.95 18.46
CA LYS A 171 -22.38 29.15 16.99
C LYS A 171 -22.02 27.94 16.11
N LEU A 172 -21.98 26.71 16.64
CA LEU A 172 -21.91 25.53 15.77
C LEU A 172 -23.33 25.23 15.25
N PRO A 173 -23.60 25.38 13.93
CA PRO A 173 -24.91 25.09 13.37
C PRO A 173 -25.22 23.61 13.63
N GLY A 174 -26.32 23.39 14.35
CA GLY A 174 -26.73 22.06 14.80
C GLY A 174 -26.84 21.08 13.64
N LEU A 175 -26.60 19.80 13.97
CA LEU A 175 -26.82 18.65 13.09
C LEU A 175 -28.05 18.89 12.19
N VAL A 176 -27.81 18.97 10.88
CA VAL A 176 -28.88 18.95 9.88
C VAL A 176 -29.70 17.70 10.19
N GLY A 177 -31.02 17.85 10.33
CA GLY A 177 -31.86 16.72 10.73
C GLY A 177 -31.65 15.56 9.76
N CYS A 178 -31.43 14.36 10.32
CA CYS A 178 -31.42 13.14 9.52
C CYS A 178 -32.87 12.91 9.09
N ASP A 179 -33.22 13.36 7.90
CA ASP A 179 -34.46 12.95 7.23
C ASP A 179 -34.31 11.50 6.73
N ASP A 180 -35.43 10.87 6.40
CA ASP A 180 -35.42 9.50 5.85
C ASP A 180 -34.55 9.39 4.58
N GLU A 181 -34.40 10.51 3.85
CA GLU A 181 -33.56 10.61 2.66
C GLU A 181 -32.06 10.55 2.98
N ALA A 182 -31.62 11.25 4.03
CA ALA A 182 -30.24 11.19 4.54
C ALA A 182 -29.89 9.77 4.97
N TRP A 183 -30.77 9.11 5.72
CA TRP A 183 -30.56 7.71 6.09
C TRP A 183 -30.53 6.80 4.87
N PHE A 184 -31.43 7.00 3.89
CA PHE A 184 -31.45 6.21 2.68
C PHE A 184 -30.11 6.27 1.92
N ARG A 185 -29.49 7.45 1.81
CA ARG A 185 -28.15 7.60 1.21
C ARG A 185 -27.08 6.78 1.95
N VAL A 186 -27.09 6.82 3.27
CA VAL A 186 -26.14 6.07 4.12
C VAL A 186 -26.35 4.56 3.99
N ALA A 187 -27.61 4.11 4.05
CA ALA A 187 -27.97 2.71 3.90
C ALA A 187 -27.64 2.18 2.50
N ASP A 188 -27.87 2.98 1.45
CA ASP A 188 -27.49 2.64 0.08
C ASP A 188 -25.97 2.53 -0.08
N PHE A 189 -25.21 3.48 0.49
CA PHE A 189 -23.74 3.39 0.53
C PHE A 189 -23.28 2.10 1.19
N MET A 190 -23.73 1.81 2.42
CA MET A 190 -23.31 0.61 3.16
C MET A 190 -23.62 -0.66 2.36
N ARG A 191 -24.84 -0.75 1.80
CA ARG A 191 -25.26 -1.88 0.97
C ARG A 191 -24.37 -2.05 -0.26
N ARG A 192 -24.15 -0.98 -1.04
CA ARG A 192 -23.31 -1.06 -2.25
C ARG A 192 -21.91 -1.54 -1.93
N THR A 193 -21.29 -0.96 -0.91
CA THR A 193 -19.93 -1.30 -0.46
C THR A 193 -19.79 -2.79 -0.18
N GLU A 194 -20.76 -3.38 0.54
CA GLU A 194 -20.78 -4.81 0.86
C GLU A 194 -20.97 -5.72 -0.35
N PHE A 195 -21.65 -5.27 -1.40
CA PHE A 195 -21.90 -6.05 -2.62
C PHE A 195 -20.91 -5.74 -3.76
N GLY A 196 -19.72 -5.22 -3.45
CA GLY A 196 -18.71 -4.93 -4.49
C GLY A 196 -18.95 -3.61 -5.25
N GLY A 197 -19.99 -2.86 -4.90
CA GLY A 197 -20.38 -1.63 -5.57
C GLY A 197 -19.55 -0.42 -5.14
N VAL A 198 -19.48 0.57 -6.03
CA VAL A 198 -18.85 1.86 -5.75
C VAL A 198 -19.88 2.93 -5.40
N SER A 199 -19.44 3.91 -4.62
CA SER A 199 -20.17 5.16 -4.41
C SER A 199 -19.37 6.32 -4.95
N ARG A 200 -20.06 7.41 -5.30
CA ARG A 200 -19.42 8.62 -5.83
C ARG A 200 -19.13 9.61 -4.72
N CYS A 201 -17.89 10.09 -4.63
CA CYS A 201 -17.56 11.16 -3.70
C CYS A 201 -18.35 12.43 -4.01
N CYS A 202 -19.03 12.97 -3.00
CA CYS A 202 -19.84 14.19 -3.09
C CYS A 202 -19.03 15.47 -3.40
N ASN A 203 -17.69 15.45 -3.31
CA ASN A 203 -16.80 16.58 -3.58
C ASN A 203 -15.95 16.40 -4.83
N CYS A 204 -15.15 15.32 -4.93
CA CYS A 204 -14.26 15.10 -6.08
C CYS A 204 -14.86 14.21 -7.17
N HIS A 205 -16.04 13.64 -6.96
CA HIS A 205 -16.73 12.74 -7.90
C HIS A 205 -15.98 11.45 -8.25
N LEU A 206 -14.94 11.11 -7.49
CA LEU A 206 -14.27 9.83 -7.64
C LEU A 206 -15.17 8.69 -7.14
N ASP A 207 -15.27 7.65 -7.95
CA ASP A 207 -16.02 6.44 -7.62
C ASP A 207 -15.11 5.48 -6.85
N LEU A 208 -15.43 5.25 -5.57
CA LEU A 208 -14.67 4.39 -4.66
C LEU A 208 -15.62 3.48 -3.90
N GLN A 209 -15.18 2.25 -3.64
CA GLN A 209 -15.94 1.29 -2.83
C GLN A 209 -16.00 1.74 -1.36
N LEU A 210 -14.86 2.15 -0.78
CA LEU A 210 -14.80 2.64 0.60
C LEU A 210 -14.64 4.17 0.65
N GLN A 211 -15.50 4.81 1.43
CA GLN A 211 -15.54 6.26 1.66
C GLN A 211 -15.99 6.55 3.09
N LEU A 212 -15.89 7.82 3.48
CA LEU A 212 -16.31 8.32 4.78
C LEU A 212 -17.71 8.93 4.70
N ILE A 213 -18.50 8.73 5.75
CA ILE A 213 -19.83 9.30 5.89
C ILE A 213 -19.77 10.51 6.80
N THR A 214 -20.20 11.67 6.32
CA THR A 214 -20.30 12.87 7.15
C THR A 214 -21.59 12.84 7.99
N PRO A 215 -21.63 13.60 9.11
CA PRO A 215 -22.83 13.82 9.93
C PRO A 215 -24.07 14.31 9.19
N CYS A 216 -23.88 14.99 8.06
CA CYS A 216 -24.96 15.44 7.18
C CYS A 216 -25.29 14.42 6.08
N ALA A 217 -24.89 13.15 6.27
CA ALA A 217 -25.14 12.02 5.37
C ALA A 217 -24.57 12.16 3.95
N HIS A 218 -23.54 12.98 3.76
CA HIS A 218 -22.78 13.01 2.51
C HIS A 218 -21.62 12.01 2.57
N VAL A 219 -21.43 11.28 1.47
CA VAL A 219 -20.34 10.31 1.30
C VAL A 219 -19.17 10.99 0.60
N VAL A 220 -18.00 10.96 1.24
CA VAL A 220 -16.80 11.67 0.78
C VAL A 220 -15.56 10.79 0.89
N CYS A 221 -14.63 10.86 -0.05
CA CYS A 221 -13.39 10.10 0.04
C CYS A 221 -12.47 10.65 1.15
N CYS A 222 -11.60 9.78 1.67
CA CYS A 222 -10.67 10.11 2.75
C CYS A 222 -9.73 11.27 2.36
N GLU A 223 -9.34 11.36 1.09
CA GLU A 223 -8.51 12.47 0.61
C GLU A 223 -9.21 13.82 0.71
N CYS A 224 -10.51 13.88 0.37
CA CYS A 224 -11.27 15.10 0.51
C CYS A 224 -11.34 15.54 1.97
N VAL A 225 -11.60 14.61 2.89
CA VAL A 225 -11.58 14.92 4.33
C VAL A 225 -10.19 15.37 4.79
N ALA A 226 -9.13 14.68 4.36
CA ALA A 226 -7.75 15.01 4.73
C ALA A 226 -7.31 16.43 4.30
N LEU A 227 -7.85 16.93 3.18
CA LEU A 227 -7.54 18.28 2.69
C LEU A 227 -8.10 19.40 3.58
N ASP A 228 -9.15 19.10 4.35
CA ASP A 228 -9.90 20.07 5.14
C ASP A 228 -9.84 19.78 6.64
N LEU A 229 -8.84 18.99 7.10
CA LEU A 229 -8.54 18.84 8.53
C LEU A 229 -8.01 20.20 9.05
N PRO A 230 -8.83 21.01 9.75
CA PRO A 230 -8.44 22.33 10.17
C PRO A 230 -7.77 22.27 11.55
N GLU A 231 -7.25 23.41 11.97
CA GLU A 231 -6.51 23.54 13.22
C GLU A 231 -7.40 23.54 14.48
N GLU A 232 -8.69 23.17 14.45
CA GLU A 232 -9.56 23.36 15.63
C GLU A 232 -10.45 22.14 15.95
N ASN A 233 -10.09 20.91 15.56
CA ASN A 233 -10.87 19.68 15.80
C ASN A 233 -12.31 19.70 15.21
N VAL A 234 -12.61 20.70 14.38
CA VAL A 234 -13.84 20.83 13.59
C VAL A 234 -13.56 20.29 12.19
N VAL A 235 -14.54 19.80 11.44
CA VAL A 235 -14.40 19.41 10.04
C VAL A 235 -15.59 19.99 9.30
N ARG A 236 -15.37 20.52 8.09
CA ARG A 236 -16.46 21.01 7.25
C ARG A 236 -16.85 19.96 6.22
N CYS A 237 -18.15 19.83 5.98
CA CYS A 237 -18.64 19.05 4.85
C CYS A 237 -18.24 19.75 3.55
N LEU A 238 -17.52 19.05 2.69
CA LEU A 238 -17.08 19.55 1.39
C LEU A 238 -18.11 19.30 0.27
N HIS A 239 -19.30 18.80 0.58
CA HIS A 239 -20.37 18.72 -0.42
C HIS A 239 -20.82 20.13 -0.82
N PRO A 240 -20.88 20.46 -2.13
CA PRO A 240 -21.34 21.76 -2.60
C PRO A 240 -22.72 22.12 -2.03
N GLY A 241 -22.82 23.27 -1.36
CA GLY A 241 -24.06 23.76 -0.78
C GLY A 241 -24.41 23.24 0.62
N CYS A 242 -23.68 22.26 1.16
CA CYS A 242 -23.91 21.80 2.54
C CYS A 242 -23.18 22.67 3.57
N GLY A 243 -21.85 22.67 3.56
CA GLY A 243 -21.03 23.51 4.45
C GLY A 243 -21.17 23.23 5.96
N SER A 244 -21.87 22.18 6.36
CA SER A 244 -22.06 21.80 7.77
C SER A 244 -20.72 21.59 8.48
N LEU A 245 -20.63 22.06 9.71
CA LEU A 245 -19.47 21.88 10.58
C LEU A 245 -19.79 20.83 11.63
N PHE A 246 -18.82 19.98 11.94
CA PHE A 246 -18.96 18.92 12.95
C PHE A 246 -17.61 18.62 13.59
N SER A 247 -17.61 18.00 14.78
CA SER A 247 -16.35 17.59 15.39
C SER A 247 -15.74 16.40 14.65
N TYR A 248 -14.42 16.36 14.62
CA TYR A 248 -13.69 15.22 14.08
C TYR A 248 -13.98 13.93 14.83
N ASP A 249 -14.11 13.98 16.17
CA ASP A 249 -14.47 12.81 16.98
C ASP A 249 -15.84 12.23 16.59
N TYR A 250 -16.79 13.08 16.23
CA TYR A 250 -18.11 12.62 15.77
C TYR A 250 -18.01 12.02 14.37
N LEU A 251 -17.21 12.61 13.47
CA LEU A 251 -16.89 11.98 12.18
C LEU A 251 -16.29 10.59 12.39
N GLN A 252 -15.32 10.42 13.29
CA GLN A 252 -14.69 9.13 13.57
C GLN A 252 -15.71 8.09 14.06
N LYS A 253 -16.51 8.42 15.07
CA LYS A 253 -17.51 7.50 15.65
C LYS A 253 -18.59 7.07 14.67
N LEU A 254 -18.94 7.94 13.73
CA LEU A 254 -20.01 7.71 12.77
C LEU A 254 -19.64 6.71 11.67
N GLN A 255 -18.36 6.41 11.47
CA GLN A 255 -17.94 5.56 10.37
C GLN A 255 -18.36 4.11 10.59
N PRO A 256 -18.93 3.44 9.58
CA PRO A 256 -19.22 2.02 9.68
C PRO A 256 -17.92 1.23 9.81
N GLY A 257 -17.85 0.33 10.79
CA GLY A 257 -16.71 -0.58 10.97
C GLY A 257 -16.71 -1.70 9.92
N PHE A 258 -16.20 -1.42 8.72
CA PHE A 258 -15.97 -2.46 7.72
C PHE A 258 -14.76 -3.33 8.08
N ASP A 259 -14.85 -4.62 7.80
CA ASP A 259 -13.70 -5.51 7.68
C ASP A 259 -13.39 -5.73 6.20
N LEU A 260 -12.16 -6.12 5.87
CA LEU A 260 -11.80 -6.56 4.51
C LEU A 260 -11.55 -8.06 4.53
N ASP A 261 -12.42 -8.80 3.85
CA ASP A 261 -12.29 -10.24 3.65
C ASP A 261 -11.77 -10.51 2.24
N TRP A 262 -10.93 -11.53 2.10
CA TRP A 262 -10.56 -12.04 0.77
C TRP A 262 -11.79 -12.71 0.17
N HIS A 263 -12.21 -12.21 -0.98
CA HIS A 263 -13.26 -12.81 -1.76
C HIS A 263 -12.62 -13.65 -2.86
N GLU A 264 -13.04 -14.91 -2.92
CA GLU A 264 -12.69 -15.78 -4.04
C GLU A 264 -13.95 -15.98 -4.85
N SER A 265 -13.86 -15.66 -6.14
CA SER A 265 -14.94 -16.03 -7.05
C SER A 265 -15.08 -17.55 -7.08
N LEU A 266 -16.31 -18.05 -7.24
CA LEU A 266 -16.57 -19.48 -7.43
C LEU A 266 -15.69 -20.09 -8.54
N THR A 267 -15.38 -19.31 -9.58
CA THR A 267 -14.48 -19.70 -10.67
C THR A 267 -13.03 -19.85 -10.20
N GLU A 268 -12.51 -18.91 -9.42
CA GLU A 268 -11.15 -18.99 -8.86
C GLU A 268 -11.05 -20.14 -7.85
N GLU A 269 -12.09 -20.33 -7.02
CA GLU A 269 -12.17 -21.44 -6.08
C GLU A 269 -12.15 -22.80 -6.82
N LEU A 270 -12.98 -22.96 -7.85
CA LEU A 270 -13.00 -24.16 -8.70
C LEU A 270 -11.67 -24.40 -9.40
N GLN A 271 -11.05 -23.35 -9.92
CA GLN A 271 -9.75 -23.46 -10.58
C GLN A 271 -8.68 -23.94 -9.61
N ARG A 272 -8.58 -23.33 -8.43
CA ARG A 272 -7.65 -23.76 -7.40
C ARG A 272 -7.94 -25.18 -6.90
N MET A 273 -9.21 -25.58 -6.78
CA MET A 273 -9.57 -26.97 -6.46
C MET A 273 -9.04 -27.95 -7.51
N ARG A 274 -9.17 -27.60 -8.81
CA ARG A 274 -8.61 -28.41 -9.92
C ARG A 274 -7.09 -28.47 -9.86
N GLU A 275 -6.42 -27.33 -9.68
CA GLU A 275 -4.96 -27.26 -9.56
C GLU A 275 -4.47 -28.07 -8.36
N ASN A 276 -5.09 -27.94 -7.19
CA ASN A 276 -4.77 -28.73 -5.99
C ASN A 276 -5.01 -30.23 -6.19
N ALA A 277 -6.08 -30.62 -6.89
CA ALA A 277 -6.33 -32.02 -7.23
C ALA A 277 -5.23 -32.58 -8.14
N MET A 278 -4.80 -31.80 -9.14
CA MET A 278 -3.69 -32.14 -10.03
C MET A 278 -2.35 -32.26 -9.27
N TYR A 279 -2.02 -31.32 -8.39
CA TYR A 279 -0.81 -31.41 -7.57
C TYR A 279 -0.82 -32.65 -6.67
N ARG A 280 -1.98 -32.98 -6.08
CA ARG A 280 -2.14 -34.19 -5.27
C ARG A 280 -1.99 -35.47 -6.09
N SER A 281 -2.46 -35.51 -7.34
CA SER A 281 -2.26 -36.68 -8.21
C SER A 281 -0.79 -36.85 -8.59
N LEU A 282 -0.10 -35.77 -8.97
CA LEU A 282 1.33 -35.80 -9.28
C LEU A 282 2.17 -36.23 -8.07
N ALA A 283 1.85 -35.72 -6.87
CA ALA A 283 2.54 -36.12 -5.64
C ALA A 283 2.36 -37.62 -5.33
N ARG A 284 1.16 -38.18 -5.57
CA ARG A 284 0.91 -39.61 -5.41
C ARG A 284 1.67 -40.46 -6.43
N GLU A 285 1.78 -39.99 -7.66
CA GLU A 285 2.53 -40.67 -8.72
C GLU A 285 4.04 -40.65 -8.43
N ALA A 286 4.58 -39.52 -7.98
CA ALA A 286 5.97 -39.41 -7.55
C ALA A 286 6.29 -40.27 -6.31
N ALA A 287 5.32 -40.46 -5.41
CA ALA A 287 5.46 -41.33 -4.25
C ALA A 287 5.23 -42.82 -4.56
N ARG A 288 4.88 -43.16 -5.81
CA ARG A 288 4.64 -44.56 -6.20
C ARG A 288 6.01 -45.27 -6.23
N PRO A 289 6.23 -46.31 -5.40
CA PRO A 289 7.49 -47.02 -5.39
C PRO A 289 7.74 -47.55 -6.81
N GLN A 290 8.88 -47.16 -7.39
CA GLN A 290 9.29 -47.72 -8.67
C GLN A 290 9.34 -49.24 -8.49
N PRO A 291 8.75 -50.03 -9.41
CA PRO A 291 8.86 -51.47 -9.34
C PRO A 291 10.34 -51.80 -9.44
N HIS A 292 10.95 -52.14 -8.31
CA HIS A 292 12.28 -52.72 -8.28
C HIS A 292 12.24 -53.90 -9.25
N GLY A 293 13.02 -53.78 -10.32
CA GLY A 293 13.06 -54.76 -11.41
C GLY A 293 13.09 -56.15 -10.82
N ALA A 294 12.16 -56.98 -11.27
CA ALA A 294 12.14 -58.40 -10.98
C ALA A 294 13.56 -58.93 -11.20
N ARG A 295 14.27 -59.23 -10.11
CA ARG A 295 15.45 -60.08 -10.14
C ARG A 295 14.95 -61.45 -10.60
N GLN A 296 14.93 -61.65 -11.92
CA GLN A 296 14.88 -62.98 -12.49
C GLN A 296 16.12 -63.71 -11.97
N GLY A 297 15.87 -64.85 -11.35
CA GLY A 297 16.91 -65.63 -10.69
C GLY A 297 17.90 -66.19 -11.69
N GLU A 298 19.17 -65.89 -11.49
CA GLU A 298 20.26 -66.78 -11.89
C GLU A 298 20.82 -67.43 -10.63
N ARG A 299 20.53 -68.72 -10.52
CA ARG A 299 21.20 -69.65 -9.61
C ARG A 299 22.60 -69.94 -10.13
N GLU A 300 23.49 -70.24 -9.18
CA GLU A 300 24.72 -71.03 -9.33
C GLU A 300 25.92 -70.37 -10.05
N ALA A 301 26.93 -69.97 -9.29
CA ALA A 301 28.05 -70.84 -8.89
C ALA A 301 29.20 -69.99 -8.30
N ARG A 302 29.74 -70.42 -7.16
CA ARG A 302 31.09 -70.04 -6.69
C ARG A 302 32.11 -70.59 -7.70
N PRO A 303 33.25 -69.91 -7.98
CA PRO A 303 34.39 -70.03 -7.06
C PRO A 303 35.35 -68.82 -6.96
N HIS A 304 36.13 -68.90 -5.89
CA HIS A 304 37.45 -68.31 -5.58
C HIS A 304 38.17 -67.38 -6.56
N GLY A 305 38.72 -66.30 -6.00
CA GLY A 305 40.14 -65.97 -6.16
C GLY A 305 40.49 -64.67 -6.90
N ALA A 306 41.43 -63.94 -6.30
CA ALA A 306 42.36 -62.96 -6.89
C ALA A 306 41.91 -61.49 -7.11
N SER A 307 42.55 -60.63 -6.30
CA SER A 307 43.51 -59.58 -6.70
C SER A 307 43.15 -58.48 -7.72
N ARG A 308 43.54 -57.25 -7.30
CA ARG A 308 44.01 -56.06 -8.05
C ARG A 308 43.02 -55.03 -8.63
N GLN A 309 43.42 -53.77 -8.38
CA GLN A 309 43.32 -52.54 -9.20
C GLN A 309 41.90 -52.16 -9.66
N GLY A 310 41.31 -51.06 -9.20
CA GLY A 310 41.75 -49.68 -9.42
C GLY A 310 41.11 -49.17 -10.71
N ASP A 311 40.04 -48.37 -10.62
CA ASP A 311 39.71 -47.31 -11.60
C ASP A 311 38.40 -46.55 -11.28
N GLY A 312 38.47 -45.23 -11.48
CA GLY A 312 37.47 -44.40 -12.17
C GLY A 312 36.05 -44.27 -11.59
N ILE A 313 35.83 -43.28 -10.72
CA ILE A 313 34.49 -42.76 -10.45
C ILE A 313 34.07 -41.84 -11.61
N GLN A 314 33.24 -42.33 -12.53
CA GLN A 314 32.48 -41.47 -13.45
C GLN A 314 31.11 -41.12 -12.82
N ARG A 315 30.81 -39.82 -12.72
CA ARG A 315 29.49 -39.31 -12.33
C ARG A 315 28.51 -39.42 -13.50
N PRO A 316 27.24 -39.81 -13.28
CA PRO A 316 26.22 -39.74 -14.33
C PRO A 316 25.82 -38.27 -14.59
N GLN A 317 25.69 -37.92 -15.88
CA GLN A 317 25.10 -36.67 -16.34
C GLN A 317 23.57 -36.72 -16.20
N LEU A 318 22.97 -35.63 -15.71
CA LEU A 318 21.52 -35.42 -15.70
C LEU A 318 21.08 -34.85 -17.08
N PRO A 319 19.93 -35.28 -17.62
CA PRO A 319 19.41 -34.72 -18.86
C PRO A 319 18.80 -33.33 -18.62
N GLY A 320 19.15 -32.38 -19.48
CA GLY A 320 18.59 -31.03 -19.48
C GLY A 320 17.15 -30.99 -20.03
N PRO A 321 16.36 -29.96 -19.69
CA PRO A 321 14.99 -29.83 -20.18
C PRO A 321 14.96 -29.35 -21.63
N GLY A 322 14.26 -30.10 -22.48
CA GLY A 322 13.95 -29.72 -23.86
C GLY A 322 12.87 -28.64 -23.95
N PRO A 323 12.74 -27.96 -25.09
CA PRO A 323 11.89 -26.79 -25.26
C PRO A 323 10.49 -27.15 -25.75
N GLY A 324 9.49 -26.38 -25.31
CA GLY A 324 8.26 -26.18 -26.10
C GLY A 324 6.95 -26.37 -25.36
N SER A 325 6.26 -25.26 -25.11
CA SER A 325 4.97 -24.98 -25.78
C SER A 325 4.40 -23.67 -25.26
N ALA A 326 4.48 -22.63 -26.09
CA ALA A 326 3.69 -21.42 -25.93
C ALA A 326 2.26 -21.70 -26.40
N MET A 327 1.29 -21.60 -25.48
CA MET A 327 -0.12 -21.53 -25.84
C MET A 327 -0.57 -20.07 -25.90
N VAL A 328 -0.98 -19.66 -27.09
CA VAL A 328 -1.69 -18.42 -27.39
C VAL A 328 -3.14 -18.53 -26.90
N PRO A 329 -3.71 -17.55 -26.17
CA PRO A 329 -5.14 -17.52 -25.96
C PRO A 329 -5.87 -16.74 -27.06
N ALA A 330 -7.02 -17.29 -27.43
CA ALA A 330 -7.93 -16.82 -28.47
C ALA A 330 -8.59 -15.47 -28.16
N ARG A 331 -8.84 -14.70 -29.23
CA ARG A 331 -9.68 -13.50 -29.27
C ARG A 331 -11.11 -13.81 -28.79
N MET A 332 -11.54 -13.18 -27.70
CA MET A 332 -12.97 -13.01 -27.38
C MET A 332 -13.41 -11.57 -27.66
N ARG A 333 -14.61 -11.43 -28.22
CA ARG A 333 -15.21 -10.18 -28.69
C ARG A 333 -15.70 -9.32 -27.52
N SER A 334 -15.46 -8.02 -27.66
CA SER A 334 -15.78 -6.93 -26.73
C SER A 334 -17.28 -6.65 -26.63
N HIS A 335 -17.82 -6.65 -25.41
CA HIS A 335 -18.96 -5.80 -25.03
C HIS A 335 -18.42 -4.52 -24.39
N ALA A 336 -19.04 -3.38 -24.71
CA ALA A 336 -18.62 -2.06 -24.22
C ALA A 336 -18.83 -1.95 -22.70
N VAL A 337 -17.74 -1.67 -21.97
CA VAL A 337 -17.67 -1.38 -20.54
C VAL A 337 -17.27 0.10 -20.40
N PRO A 338 -17.82 0.86 -19.42
CA PRO A 338 -17.52 2.28 -19.24
C PRO A 338 -16.03 2.54 -18.97
N GLU A 339 -15.54 3.69 -19.45
CA GLU A 339 -14.15 4.18 -19.35
C GLU A 339 -13.54 4.05 -17.94
N ALA A 340 -12.26 3.63 -17.93
CA ALA A 340 -11.43 3.30 -16.77
C ALA A 340 -11.44 4.34 -15.63
N ALA A 341 -11.52 3.85 -14.40
CA ALA A 341 -11.26 4.66 -13.20
C ALA A 341 -9.74 4.84 -13.01
N PRO A 342 -9.24 6.07 -12.79
CA PRO A 342 -7.81 6.29 -12.58
C PRO A 342 -7.32 5.63 -11.28
N VAL A 343 -6.16 4.97 -11.33
CA VAL A 343 -5.39 4.59 -10.14
C VAL A 343 -5.09 5.88 -9.37
N VAL A 344 -5.52 5.96 -8.12
CA VAL A 344 -5.29 7.15 -7.29
C VAL A 344 -3.86 7.10 -6.76
N VAL A 345 -2.93 7.54 -7.59
CA VAL A 345 -1.75 8.29 -7.15
C VAL A 345 -1.86 9.64 -7.83
N ALA A 346 -2.74 10.52 -7.32
CA ALA A 346 -3.07 11.76 -8.00
C ALA A 346 -2.64 12.99 -7.17
N THR A 347 -1.48 13.56 -7.53
CA THR A 347 -1.37 15.02 -7.55
C THR A 347 -2.50 15.56 -8.42
N ARG A 348 -3.47 16.22 -7.80
CA ARG A 348 -4.76 16.59 -8.42
C ARG A 348 -4.59 17.56 -9.60
N SER A 349 -5.21 17.22 -10.74
CA SER A 349 -5.61 18.14 -11.81
C SER A 349 -7.11 18.42 -11.64
N MET A 350 -7.53 19.69 -11.73
CA MET A 350 -8.93 20.10 -11.61
C MET A 350 -9.55 20.25 -13.01
N GLY A 351 -10.62 19.50 -13.27
CA GLY A 351 -11.79 19.92 -14.05
C GLY A 351 -11.57 20.47 -15.46
N GLY A 352 -11.49 19.56 -16.42
CA GLY A 352 -11.68 19.84 -17.85
C GLY A 352 -11.17 18.66 -18.64
N ARG A 353 -12.02 17.99 -19.44
CA ARG A 353 -11.62 16.90 -20.33
C ARG A 353 -10.53 17.39 -21.29
N ARG A 354 -9.27 17.26 -20.88
CA ARG A 354 -8.07 17.33 -21.71
C ARG A 354 -7.09 16.33 -21.13
N SER A 355 -6.47 15.57 -22.02
CA SER A 355 -5.26 14.81 -21.74
C SER A 355 -4.28 15.65 -20.90
N PRO A 356 -3.45 15.03 -20.04
CA PRO A 356 -2.47 15.75 -19.24
C PRO A 356 -1.70 16.71 -20.16
N SER A 357 -1.71 18.00 -19.81
CA SER A 357 -0.99 19.01 -20.60
C SER A 357 0.48 18.60 -20.68
N THR A 358 1.10 18.77 -21.83
CA THR A 358 2.54 18.57 -22.09
C THR A 358 3.45 19.12 -20.99
N GLU A 359 3.00 20.16 -20.27
CA GLU A 359 3.69 20.77 -19.13
C GLU A 359 3.75 19.88 -17.87
N GLN A 360 2.71 19.07 -17.57
CA GLN A 360 2.67 18.16 -16.43
C GLN A 360 3.52 16.90 -16.67
N GLU A 361 3.50 16.37 -17.90
CA GLU A 361 4.41 15.29 -18.32
C GLU A 361 5.86 15.77 -18.37
N SER A 362 6.09 17.01 -18.83
CA SER A 362 7.43 17.63 -18.79
C SER A 362 7.92 17.83 -17.36
N LEU A 363 7.05 18.20 -16.42
CA LEU A 363 7.42 18.39 -15.01
C LEU A 363 7.74 17.05 -14.34
N ALA A 364 6.94 16.01 -14.60
CA ALA A 364 7.18 14.67 -14.08
C ALA A 364 8.47 14.06 -14.64
N ARG A 365 8.72 14.22 -15.95
CA ARG A 365 9.99 13.80 -16.58
C ARG A 365 11.19 14.57 -16.04
N ALA A 366 11.05 15.89 -15.83
CA ALA A 366 12.11 16.72 -15.25
C ALA A 366 12.45 16.29 -13.80
N VAL A 367 11.44 15.95 -12.99
CA VAL A 367 11.66 15.42 -11.63
C VAL A 367 12.35 14.06 -11.65
N VAL A 368 12.00 13.18 -12.59
CA VAL A 368 12.63 11.85 -12.73
C VAL A 368 14.07 11.97 -13.22
N GLU A 369 14.36 12.83 -14.19
CA GLU A 369 15.73 13.06 -14.69
C GLU A 369 16.60 13.79 -13.64
N GLU A 370 16.08 14.79 -12.91
CA GLU A 370 16.85 15.43 -11.81
C GLU A 370 17.14 14.46 -10.64
N LEU A 371 16.21 13.53 -10.34
CA LEU A 371 16.44 12.47 -9.34
C LEU A 371 17.50 11.46 -9.82
N ARG A 372 17.61 11.26 -11.14
CA ARG A 372 18.60 10.39 -11.78
C ARG A 372 19.99 11.02 -11.79
N GLU A 373 20.11 12.31 -12.12
CA GLU A 373 21.36 13.07 -12.05
C GLU A 373 21.88 13.25 -10.61
N GLY A 374 20.97 13.30 -9.62
CA GLY A 374 21.32 13.36 -8.20
C GLY A 374 21.90 12.06 -7.63
N ALA A 375 21.75 10.93 -8.33
CA ALA A 375 22.17 9.60 -7.87
C ALA A 375 23.62 9.23 -8.22
N THR A 376 24.28 10.01 -9.08
CA THR A 376 25.70 9.86 -9.41
C THR A 376 26.52 10.93 -8.67
N GLU A 377 27.45 10.48 -7.82
CA GLU A 377 28.50 11.25 -7.10
C GLU A 377 28.19 11.87 -5.70
N ASP A 378 28.69 11.10 -4.72
CA ASP A 378 29.55 11.33 -3.53
C ASP A 378 29.14 11.97 -2.17
N ALA A 379 29.65 11.25 -1.15
CA ALA A 379 29.86 11.32 0.31
C ALA A 379 29.43 12.47 1.25
N GLY A 380 28.81 13.57 0.82
CA GLY A 380 28.83 14.81 1.64
C GLY A 380 27.68 15.11 2.62
N GLY A 381 26.55 14.39 2.61
CA GLY A 381 25.40 14.67 3.50
C GLY A 381 24.68 16.03 3.32
N THR A 382 25.22 16.93 2.50
CA THR A 382 24.71 18.30 2.25
C THR A 382 23.48 18.31 1.33
N LYS A 383 23.34 17.31 0.44
CA LYS A 383 22.25 17.23 -0.55
C LYS A 383 20.87 16.93 0.07
N SER A 384 20.78 16.27 1.23
CA SER A 384 19.47 16.01 1.88
C SER A 384 18.76 17.30 2.30
N ARG A 385 19.50 18.30 2.79
CA ARG A 385 18.96 19.63 3.11
C ARG A 385 18.59 20.41 1.84
N TYR A 386 19.36 20.26 0.76
CA TYR A 386 19.08 20.89 -0.53
C TYR A 386 17.81 20.33 -1.19
N VAL A 387 17.64 19.00 -1.23
CA VAL A 387 16.45 18.34 -1.77
C VAL A 387 15.21 18.69 -0.94
N VAL A 388 15.30 18.68 0.39
CA VAL A 388 14.18 19.08 1.27
C VAL A 388 13.83 20.57 1.10
N ALA A 389 14.82 21.45 0.93
CA ALA A 389 14.58 22.87 0.67
C ALA A 389 13.94 23.10 -0.71
N LYS A 390 14.41 22.41 -1.76
CA LYS A 390 13.82 22.48 -3.12
C LYS A 390 12.41 21.91 -3.16
N LEU A 391 12.12 20.80 -2.48
CA LEU A 391 10.76 20.24 -2.37
C LEU A 391 9.81 21.19 -1.63
N LYS A 392 10.29 21.88 -0.58
CA LYS A 392 9.51 22.95 0.08
C LYS A 392 9.24 24.12 -0.88
N ALA A 393 10.21 24.52 -1.69
CA ALA A 393 10.03 25.59 -2.69
C ALA A 393 9.03 25.20 -3.80
N LEU A 394 9.09 23.96 -4.29
CA LEU A 394 8.13 23.40 -5.26
C LEU A 394 6.71 23.35 -4.69
N ARG A 395 6.55 22.87 -3.45
CA ARG A 395 5.26 22.85 -2.75
C ARG A 395 4.68 24.26 -2.56
N GLN A 396 5.55 25.25 -2.28
CA GLN A 396 5.13 26.65 -2.14
C GLN A 396 4.75 27.28 -3.48
N ARG A 397 5.48 27.00 -4.56
CA ARG A 397 5.12 27.44 -5.92
C ARG A 397 3.75 26.89 -6.33
N TYR A 398 3.50 25.61 -6.06
CA TYR A 398 2.20 24.96 -6.33
C TYR A 398 1.04 25.58 -5.54
N ARG A 399 1.25 25.92 -4.26
CA ARG A 399 0.27 26.67 -3.45
C ARG A 399 -0.01 28.06 -4.02
N ASN A 400 1.01 28.74 -4.54
CA ASN A 400 0.88 30.09 -5.09
C ASN A 400 0.15 30.09 -6.44
N THR A 401 0.38 29.10 -7.31
CA THR A 401 -0.39 28.93 -8.56
C THR A 401 -1.85 28.55 -8.29
N ALA A 402 -2.11 27.69 -7.30
CA ALA A 402 -3.48 27.39 -6.87
C ALA A 402 -4.23 28.63 -6.35
N LYS A 403 -3.56 29.50 -5.56
CA LYS A 403 -4.13 30.78 -5.11
C LYS A 403 -4.40 31.78 -6.23
N ARG A 404 -3.57 31.79 -7.29
CA ARG A 404 -3.78 32.65 -8.48
C ARG A 404 -4.94 32.14 -9.34
N GLY A 405 -5.10 30.84 -9.50
CA GLY A 405 -6.27 30.24 -10.16
C GLY A 405 -7.58 30.55 -9.44
N ALA A 406 -7.57 30.54 -8.11
CA ALA A 406 -8.73 30.92 -7.30
C ALA A 406 -9.10 32.41 -7.41
N ARG A 407 -8.12 33.31 -7.57
CA ARG A 407 -8.37 34.75 -7.78
C ARG A 407 -8.86 35.10 -9.19
N GLY A 408 -8.44 34.34 -10.21
CA GLY A 408 -8.94 34.51 -11.58
C GLY A 408 -10.41 34.13 -11.76
N ALA A 409 -10.92 33.20 -10.93
CA ALA A 409 -12.32 32.78 -10.95
C ALA A 409 -13.30 33.77 -10.29
N VAL A 410 -12.80 34.70 -9.47
CA VAL A 410 -13.64 35.66 -8.72
C VAL A 410 -13.97 36.93 -9.54
N LEU A 411 -13.32 37.14 -10.69
CA LEU A 411 -13.53 38.35 -11.53
C LEU A 411 -14.48 38.15 -12.72
N ALA A 412 -15.12 36.99 -12.88
CA ALA A 412 -16.15 36.79 -13.90
C ALA A 412 -17.53 37.24 -13.38
N SER A 413 -17.93 38.46 -13.73
CA SER A 413 -19.25 39.06 -13.43
C SER A 413 -20.41 38.29 -14.09
N PRO A 414 -21.63 38.24 -13.51
CA PRO A 414 -22.74 37.36 -13.94
C PRO A 414 -23.44 37.76 -15.27
N ALA A 415 -22.93 38.72 -16.03
CA ALA A 415 -23.65 39.30 -17.16
C ALA A 415 -23.58 38.49 -18.48
N THR A 416 -22.67 37.52 -18.63
CA THR A 416 -22.44 36.83 -19.91
C THR A 416 -23.10 35.45 -20.04
N ALA A 417 -23.81 34.96 -19.02
CA ALA A 417 -24.38 33.60 -19.03
C ALA A 417 -25.79 33.47 -19.65
N ARG A 418 -26.44 34.57 -20.08
CA ARG A 418 -27.84 34.55 -20.57
C ARG A 418 -28.04 34.34 -22.07
N ALA A 419 -26.98 34.25 -22.89
CA ALA A 419 -27.12 34.19 -24.35
C ALA A 419 -27.02 32.80 -25.01
N ARG A 420 -26.92 31.70 -24.25
CA ARG A 420 -26.67 30.34 -24.80
C ARG A 420 -27.70 29.27 -24.42
N ARG A 421 -28.98 29.63 -24.30
CA ARG A 421 -30.08 28.67 -24.17
C ARG A 421 -31.22 28.98 -25.15
N ARG A 422 -30.92 29.00 -26.45
CA ARG A 422 -31.91 28.85 -27.54
C ARG A 422 -31.21 28.27 -28.77
N SER A 423 -31.14 26.94 -28.82
CA SER A 423 -30.99 26.07 -29.99
C SER A 423 -30.29 24.80 -29.52
N TRP A 424 -31.06 23.78 -29.13
CA TRP A 424 -30.77 22.34 -29.18
C TRP A 424 -32.02 21.65 -28.64
#